data_AF-A0A7W0UGS5-F1
#
_entry.id   AF-A0A7W0UGS5-F1
#
_cell.length_a   1.000
_cell.length_b   1.000
_cell.length_c   1.000
_cell.angle_alpha   90.00
_cell.angle_beta   90.00
_cell.angle_gamma   90.00
#
_symmetry.space_group_name_H-M   'P 1'
#
loop_
_entity.id
_entity.type
_entity.pdbx_description
1 polymer ?
#
loop_
_entity_poly.entity_id
_entity_poly.type
_entity_poly.pdbx_seq_one_letter_code
_entity_poly.pdbx_strand_id
1 'polypeptide(L)'
;MGTFPGFTTRLSKPSPIAAQILPAIALLASVVAFTVPAGAGSSCFGRAATIIGTEDDEHIEGTKGDDVITALGGDDSIYGAGGDDRICGNQGNDVVSGGAGSDHMSGGTGIDFFIIVSQEEARVDLGTGSTGGGEGLDSIRRHSIEGVRVSDCHAAHYVILGDDRTNYLYGQEGRETIRGKGGDDVIWGDGEHELSDICPGGSADRLFGGTGKDRFDAGGGNDYIHGGSGNDGANAGGGRDECVSVERSYDCERRT
;
A
#
# COMPACT_ATOMS: atom_id res chain seq x y z
N MET A 1 -31.95 5.77 -49.55
CA MET A 1 -31.56 6.72 -48.49
C MET A 1 -32.25 6.28 -47.22
N GLY A 2 -31.64 5.78 -46.15
CA GLY A 2 -30.29 5.33 -45.85
C GLY A 2 -30.46 4.40 -44.63
N THR A 3 -29.80 3.25 -44.65
CA THR A 3 -29.87 2.22 -43.60
C THR A 3 -29.13 2.69 -42.35
N PHE A 4 -29.78 2.58 -41.19
CA PHE A 4 -29.15 2.76 -39.87
C PHE A 4 -28.09 1.67 -39.64
N PRO A 5 -26.84 2.01 -39.26
CA PRO A 5 -25.95 1.04 -38.66
C PRO A 5 -26.15 1.03 -37.14
N GLY A 6 -26.41 -0.16 -36.61
CA GLY A 6 -26.47 -0.42 -35.18
C GLY A 6 -25.12 -0.17 -34.51
N PHE A 7 -25.12 0.66 -33.48
CA PHE A 7 -24.00 0.79 -32.56
C PHE A 7 -24.13 -0.32 -31.52
N THR A 8 -23.52 -1.47 -31.81
CA THR A 8 -23.22 -2.45 -30.77
C THR A 8 -22.08 -1.86 -29.93
N THR A 9 -22.38 -1.39 -28.73
CA THR A 9 -21.38 -1.06 -27.72
C THR A 9 -20.65 -2.34 -27.33
N ARG A 10 -19.56 -2.64 -28.04
CA ARG A 10 -18.53 -3.53 -27.49
C ARG A 10 -17.95 -2.80 -26.29
N LEU A 11 -18.32 -3.25 -25.09
CA LEU A 11 -17.48 -3.11 -23.91
C LEU A 11 -16.09 -3.64 -24.29
N SER A 12 -15.19 -2.74 -24.68
CA SER A 12 -13.78 -3.05 -24.72
C SER A 12 -13.37 -3.25 -23.27
N LYS A 13 -13.20 -4.52 -22.90
CA LYS A 13 -12.53 -4.93 -21.67
C LYS A 13 -11.34 -4.00 -21.41
N PRO A 14 -11.16 -3.47 -20.19
CA PRO A 14 -9.91 -2.83 -19.84
C PRO A 14 -8.77 -3.83 -20.10
N SER A 15 -7.71 -3.33 -20.74
CA SER A 15 -6.46 -4.01 -21.04
C SER A 15 -5.86 -4.67 -19.80
N PRO A 16 -5.07 -5.76 -19.97
CA PRO A 16 -4.76 -6.74 -18.91
C PRO A 16 -3.81 -6.27 -17.80
N ILE A 17 -3.56 -4.97 -17.66
CA ILE A 17 -2.64 -4.43 -16.64
C ILE A 17 -3.38 -4.15 -15.32
N ALA A 18 -4.70 -3.92 -15.35
CA ALA A 18 -5.51 -3.70 -14.13
C ALA A 18 -6.08 -4.98 -13.51
N ALA A 19 -5.70 -6.17 -14.00
CA ALA A 19 -6.30 -7.46 -13.63
C ALA A 19 -5.35 -8.42 -12.90
N GLN A 20 -4.18 -7.96 -12.44
CA GLN A 20 -3.21 -8.81 -11.74
C GLN A 20 -2.99 -8.47 -10.26
N ILE A 21 -3.73 -7.54 -9.68
CA ILE A 21 -3.56 -7.20 -8.27
C ILE A 21 -4.94 -7.10 -7.61
N LEU A 22 -5.46 -8.25 -7.15
CA LEU A 22 -6.44 -8.49 -6.06
C LEU A 22 -7.18 -9.83 -6.29
N PRO A 23 -7.48 -10.67 -5.27
CA PRO A 23 -6.94 -10.78 -3.92
C PRO A 23 -6.29 -12.17 -3.67
N ALA A 24 -5.22 -12.23 -2.89
CA ALA A 24 -4.73 -13.49 -2.34
C ALA A 24 -4.52 -13.35 -0.83
N ILE A 25 -5.61 -13.20 -0.10
CA ILE A 25 -5.64 -13.58 1.32
C ILE A 25 -6.80 -14.56 1.49
N ALA A 26 -6.47 -15.83 1.30
CA ALA A 26 -7.28 -16.96 1.75
C ALA A 26 -6.37 -17.94 2.48
N LEU A 27 -6.29 -17.74 3.80
CA LEU A 27 -6.25 -18.73 4.87
C LEU A 27 -5.27 -19.93 4.78
N LEU A 28 -4.26 -19.86 5.67
CA LEU A 28 -3.58 -20.91 6.45
C LEU A 28 -2.87 -22.08 5.71
N ALA A 29 -1.54 -22.01 5.74
CA ALA A 29 -0.70 -23.16 6.07
C ALA A 29 0.45 -22.68 6.98
N SER A 30 0.37 -23.00 8.27
CA SER A 30 1.45 -22.77 9.24
C SER A 30 2.66 -23.63 8.85
N VAL A 31 3.78 -22.99 8.51
CA VAL A 31 5.09 -23.61 8.52
C VAL A 31 5.81 -23.07 9.75
N VAL A 32 6.15 -23.98 10.67
CA VAL A 32 6.96 -23.68 11.84
C VAL A 32 8.37 -23.39 11.33
N ALA A 33 8.85 -22.16 11.58
CA ALA A 33 10.23 -21.77 11.30
C ALA A 33 11.20 -22.82 11.87
N PHE A 34 12.02 -23.37 10.97
CA PHE A 34 13.04 -24.35 11.35
C PHE A 34 14.19 -23.61 12.02
N THR A 35 14.50 -23.95 13.27
CA THR A 35 15.69 -23.42 13.96
C THR A 35 16.95 -24.05 13.34
N VAL A 36 17.53 -23.42 12.32
CA VAL A 36 18.85 -23.82 11.81
C VAL A 36 19.92 -23.30 12.80
N PRO A 37 20.84 -24.16 13.27
CA PRO A 37 21.90 -23.72 14.17
C PRO A 37 22.82 -22.71 13.45
N ALA A 38 23.16 -21.65 14.17
CA ALA A 38 24.04 -20.55 13.77
C ALA A 38 25.14 -20.98 12.79
N GLY A 39 24.97 -20.59 11.52
CA GLY A 39 25.76 -21.15 10.43
C GLY A 39 26.01 -20.25 9.23
N ALA A 40 25.78 -18.93 9.31
CA ALA A 40 26.46 -17.86 8.57
C ALA A 40 25.78 -16.50 8.85
N GLY A 41 26.14 -15.84 9.95
CA GLY A 41 26.21 -14.38 10.11
C GLY A 41 25.11 -13.43 9.58
N SER A 42 23.91 -13.87 9.22
CA SER A 42 22.85 -12.96 8.75
C SER A 42 22.48 -12.00 9.87
N SER A 43 22.47 -10.71 9.55
CA SER A 43 22.21 -9.65 10.51
C SER A 43 21.21 -8.65 9.94
N CYS A 44 20.24 -8.25 10.75
CA CYS A 44 19.31 -7.17 10.42
C CYS A 44 19.61 -5.97 11.33
N PHE A 45 19.78 -4.80 10.73
CA PHE A 45 20.20 -3.58 11.44
C PHE A 45 21.45 -3.76 12.34
N GLY A 46 22.40 -4.59 11.93
CA GLY A 46 23.63 -4.86 12.67
C GLY A 46 23.49 -5.80 13.87
N ARG A 47 22.33 -6.44 14.07
CA ARG A 47 22.11 -7.48 15.09
C ARG A 47 22.00 -8.85 14.42
N ALA A 48 22.57 -9.87 15.06
CA ALA A 48 22.48 -11.24 14.57
C ALA A 48 21.02 -11.70 14.54
N ALA A 49 20.60 -12.30 13.42
CA ALA A 49 19.26 -12.82 13.24
C ALA A 49 18.96 -13.97 14.22
N THR A 50 17.78 -13.94 14.84
CA THR A 50 17.19 -15.04 15.60
C THR A 50 16.41 -15.98 14.69
N ILE A 51 15.82 -15.44 13.63
CA ILE A 51 15.05 -16.16 12.60
C ILE A 51 15.63 -15.82 11.23
N ILE A 52 15.96 -16.85 10.46
CA ILE A 52 16.55 -16.72 9.13
C ILE A 52 15.71 -17.58 8.18
N GLY A 53 15.17 -16.97 7.13
CA GLY A 53 14.50 -17.65 6.01
C GLY A 53 15.50 -18.27 5.04
N THR A 54 15.11 -18.43 3.79
CA THR A 54 15.87 -19.03 2.71
C THR A 54 15.80 -18.16 1.44
N GLU A 55 16.18 -18.70 0.29
CA GLU A 55 16.13 -17.96 -0.98
C GLU A 55 14.83 -18.26 -1.77
N ASP A 56 13.84 -18.86 -1.10
CA ASP A 56 12.55 -19.28 -1.64
C ASP A 56 11.41 -18.45 -1.00
N ASP A 57 10.25 -18.35 -1.64
CA ASP A 57 9.09 -17.63 -1.07
C ASP A 57 8.59 -18.29 0.23
N GLU A 58 8.57 -17.54 1.34
CA GLU A 58 8.24 -18.06 2.66
C GLU A 58 7.15 -17.27 3.40
N HIS A 59 6.54 -17.97 4.35
CA HIS A 59 5.75 -17.32 5.39
C HIS A 59 6.52 -17.42 6.71
N ILE A 60 6.92 -16.27 7.24
CA ILE A 60 7.74 -16.17 8.44
C ILE A 60 6.92 -15.50 9.54
N GLU A 61 6.76 -16.21 10.66
CA GLU A 61 6.12 -15.70 11.86
C GLU A 61 7.16 -15.63 13.00
N GLY A 62 7.25 -14.46 13.62
CA GLY A 62 8.04 -14.20 14.81
C GLY A 62 7.41 -14.80 16.06
N THR A 63 7.85 -14.32 17.21
CA THR A 63 7.40 -14.80 18.51
C THR A 63 6.66 -13.71 19.27
N LYS A 64 6.51 -13.86 20.59
CA LYS A 64 5.90 -12.83 21.44
C LYS A 64 6.92 -11.93 22.13
N GLY A 65 8.20 -12.09 21.80
CA GLY A 65 9.26 -11.22 22.31
C GLY A 65 10.21 -10.85 21.18
N ASP A 66 11.15 -9.96 21.49
CA ASP A 66 12.01 -9.31 20.49
C ASP A 66 12.76 -10.30 19.58
N ASP A 67 12.43 -10.24 18.30
CA ASP A 67 13.03 -11.04 17.25
C ASP A 67 13.93 -10.21 16.32
N VAL A 68 14.89 -10.90 15.70
CA VAL A 68 15.67 -10.37 14.60
C VAL A 68 15.46 -11.31 13.42
N ILE A 69 14.62 -10.88 12.48
CA ILE A 69 14.17 -11.66 11.34
C ILE A 69 14.93 -11.21 10.08
N THR A 70 15.41 -12.18 9.31
CA THR A 70 15.99 -11.99 7.97
C THR A 70 15.40 -13.02 7.04
N ALA A 71 14.65 -12.59 6.02
CA ALA A 71 13.98 -13.51 5.11
C ALA A 71 14.92 -14.03 4.01
N LEU A 72 15.78 -13.15 3.48
CA LEU A 72 16.86 -13.39 2.49
C LEU A 72 16.39 -13.18 1.05
N GLY A 73 16.00 -14.22 0.34
CA GLY A 73 15.57 -14.12 -1.06
C GLY A 73 14.20 -14.73 -1.23
N GLY A 74 13.40 -14.24 -2.18
CA GLY A 74 12.05 -14.74 -2.41
C GLY A 74 11.00 -13.66 -2.10
N ASP A 75 9.76 -13.89 -2.53
CA ASP A 75 8.65 -12.99 -2.23
C ASP A 75 8.02 -13.41 -0.88
N ASP A 76 8.48 -12.84 0.23
CA ASP A 76 8.16 -13.33 1.57
C ASP A 76 6.94 -12.65 2.22
N SER A 77 6.28 -13.35 3.13
CA SER A 77 5.23 -12.83 4.02
C SER A 77 5.67 -12.92 5.47
N ILE A 78 6.06 -11.79 6.06
CA ILE A 78 6.74 -11.70 7.35
C ILE A 78 5.85 -10.99 8.39
N TYR A 79 5.63 -11.64 9.53
CA TYR A 79 4.90 -11.09 10.68
C TYR A 79 5.74 -11.21 11.95
N GLY A 80 6.14 -10.09 12.58
CA GLY A 80 6.94 -10.08 13.82
C GLY A 80 6.17 -10.57 15.06
N ALA A 81 4.85 -10.40 15.03
CA ALA A 81 3.90 -10.75 16.09
C ALA A 81 3.96 -9.85 17.32
N GLY A 82 4.82 -10.10 18.30
CA GLY A 82 4.89 -9.23 19.49
C GLY A 82 6.32 -9.07 20.01
N GLY A 83 6.62 -7.91 20.59
CA GLY A 83 7.99 -7.55 21.02
C GLY A 83 8.54 -6.41 20.17
N ASP A 84 9.75 -5.94 20.49
CA ASP A 84 10.43 -4.90 19.70
C ASP A 84 11.32 -5.56 18.62
N ASP A 85 10.76 -5.78 17.44
CA ASP A 85 11.36 -6.61 16.41
C ASP A 85 12.29 -5.84 15.46
N ARG A 86 13.18 -6.60 14.80
CA ARG A 86 13.99 -6.13 13.67
C ARG A 86 13.77 -7.04 12.49
N ILE A 87 13.14 -6.52 11.45
CA ILE A 87 12.72 -7.32 10.29
C ILE A 87 13.41 -6.80 9.03
N CYS A 88 14.05 -7.71 8.29
CA CYS A 88 14.65 -7.45 6.99
C CYS A 88 14.14 -8.49 5.99
N GLY A 89 13.33 -8.09 5.01
CA GLY A 89 12.93 -8.96 3.89
C GLY A 89 14.12 -9.33 3.01
N ASN A 90 14.90 -8.32 2.62
CA ASN A 90 16.06 -8.37 1.74
C ASN A 90 15.68 -8.42 0.25
N GLN A 91 15.74 -9.55 -0.45
CA GLN A 91 15.58 -9.60 -1.91
C GLN A 91 14.25 -10.23 -2.29
N GLY A 92 13.44 -9.54 -3.08
CA GLY A 92 12.14 -10.03 -3.52
C GLY A 92 11.05 -9.01 -3.21
N ASN A 93 9.80 -9.35 -3.51
CA ASN A 93 8.65 -8.50 -3.24
C ASN A 93 8.01 -8.94 -1.92
N ASP A 94 8.46 -8.34 -0.83
CA ASP A 94 8.11 -8.79 0.50
C ASP A 94 6.86 -8.09 1.03
N VAL A 95 6.13 -8.78 1.89
CA VAL A 95 5.01 -8.26 2.67
C VAL A 95 5.40 -8.33 4.14
N VAL A 96 5.51 -7.18 4.79
CA VAL A 96 6.04 -7.07 6.15
C VAL A 96 5.04 -6.44 7.10
N SER A 97 4.89 -7.01 8.28
CA SER A 97 4.18 -6.42 9.41
C SER A 97 4.95 -6.66 10.70
N GLY A 98 5.16 -5.60 11.48
CA GLY A 98 5.86 -5.67 12.76
C GLY A 98 5.03 -6.40 13.82
N GLY A 99 3.76 -6.02 13.94
CA GLY A 99 2.87 -6.55 14.95
C GLY A 99 2.77 -5.59 16.13
N ALA A 100 2.83 -6.10 17.35
CA ALA A 100 2.73 -5.30 18.55
C ALA A 100 4.12 -5.02 19.14
N GLY A 101 4.45 -3.76 19.39
CA GLY A 101 5.74 -3.33 19.92
C GLY A 101 6.28 -2.16 19.12
N SER A 102 7.54 -1.80 19.33
CA SER A 102 8.23 -0.76 18.55
C SER A 102 9.24 -1.41 17.61
N ASP A 103 8.83 -1.58 16.36
CA ASP A 103 9.53 -2.40 15.39
C ASP A 103 10.45 -1.59 14.47
N HIS A 104 11.49 -2.26 13.96
CA HIS A 104 12.41 -1.72 12.95
C HIS A 104 12.38 -2.61 11.72
N MET A 105 11.85 -2.10 10.61
CA MET A 105 11.57 -2.90 9.42
C MET A 105 12.28 -2.37 8.18
N SER A 106 12.63 -3.27 7.26
CA SER A 106 13.08 -2.97 5.91
C SER A 106 12.52 -4.04 4.98
N GLY A 107 11.83 -3.66 3.89
CA GLY A 107 11.45 -4.60 2.83
C GLY A 107 12.72 -5.06 2.14
N GLY A 108 13.38 -4.17 1.40
CA GLY A 108 14.74 -4.40 0.96
C GLY A 108 14.93 -3.94 -0.47
N THR A 109 15.09 -4.87 -1.39
CA THR A 109 15.10 -4.65 -2.83
C THR A 109 13.94 -5.42 -3.45
N GLY A 110 13.10 -4.71 -4.19
CA GLY A 110 11.91 -5.28 -4.82
C GLY A 110 10.79 -4.26 -4.76
N ILE A 111 9.55 -4.72 -4.83
CA ILE A 111 8.36 -3.91 -4.54
C ILE A 111 7.77 -4.45 -3.25
N ASP A 112 8.07 -3.77 -2.15
CA ASP A 112 7.75 -4.27 -0.82
C ASP A 112 6.51 -3.56 -0.25
N PHE A 113 5.72 -4.30 0.53
CA PHE A 113 4.49 -3.82 1.15
C PHE A 113 4.56 -3.89 2.67
N PHE A 114 4.19 -2.80 3.33
CA PHE A 114 3.92 -2.78 4.76
C PHE A 114 2.44 -3.02 5.03
N ILE A 115 2.11 -3.93 5.94
CA ILE A 115 0.74 -4.19 6.40
C ILE A 115 0.51 -3.61 7.79
N ILE A 116 -0.49 -2.73 7.89
CA ILE A 116 -1.03 -2.23 9.15
C ILE A 116 -2.06 -3.23 9.69
N VAL A 117 -1.75 -3.85 10.82
CA VAL A 117 -2.63 -4.78 11.57
C VAL A 117 -3.07 -4.13 12.90
N SER A 118 -3.60 -2.90 12.86
CA SER A 118 -3.99 -2.17 14.07
C SER A 118 -5.51 -2.05 14.21
N GLN A 119 -6.00 -2.15 15.45
CA GLN A 119 -7.39 -1.86 15.82
C GLN A 119 -7.62 -0.40 16.26
N GLU A 120 -6.59 0.45 16.20
CA GLU A 120 -6.62 1.87 16.54
C GLU A 120 -6.14 2.75 15.38
N GLU A 121 -6.27 4.08 15.52
CA GLU A 121 -5.75 5.05 14.54
C GLU A 121 -4.24 4.81 14.31
N ALA A 122 -3.87 4.59 13.05
CA ALA A 122 -2.49 4.42 12.63
C ALA A 122 -2.07 5.55 11.68
N ARG A 123 -0.81 5.96 11.81
CA ARG A 123 -0.13 6.89 10.91
C ARG A 123 1.09 6.22 10.30
N VAL A 124 1.15 6.20 8.98
CA VAL A 124 2.31 5.74 8.21
C VAL A 124 2.85 6.90 7.38
N ASP A 125 4.17 7.11 7.42
CA ASP A 125 4.88 8.08 6.59
C ASP A 125 6.13 7.45 6.00
N LEU A 126 6.03 7.00 4.75
CA LEU A 126 7.11 6.35 4.01
C LEU A 126 8.30 7.29 3.76
N GLY A 127 8.04 8.59 3.60
CA GLY A 127 9.08 9.59 3.35
C GLY A 127 9.99 9.81 4.55
N THR A 128 9.43 9.77 5.77
CA THR A 128 10.23 9.81 7.00
C THR A 128 10.67 8.44 7.49
N GLY A 129 10.01 7.36 7.02
CA GLY A 129 10.21 6.01 7.53
C GLY A 129 9.60 5.83 8.93
N SER A 130 8.58 6.61 9.27
CA SER A 130 7.92 6.54 10.58
C SER A 130 6.56 5.88 10.40
N THR A 131 6.31 4.85 11.19
CA THR A 131 5.01 4.20 11.26
C THR A 131 4.55 4.17 12.71
N GLY A 132 3.25 4.24 12.92
CA GLY A 132 2.66 4.22 14.25
C GLY A 132 1.20 3.81 14.15
N GLY A 133 0.70 3.17 15.19
CA GLY A 133 -0.65 2.63 15.27
C GLY A 133 -0.62 1.24 15.89
N GLY A 134 -1.30 1.09 17.03
CA GLY A 134 -1.12 -0.06 17.93
C GLY A 134 -0.23 0.27 19.13
N GLU A 135 0.25 -0.75 19.85
CA GLU A 135 1.09 -0.61 21.06
C GLU A 135 2.58 -0.34 20.73
N GLY A 136 2.89 0.79 20.08
CA GLY A 136 4.28 1.20 19.88
C GLY A 136 4.51 2.21 18.75
N LEU A 137 5.78 2.60 18.60
CA LEU A 137 6.25 3.46 17.51
C LEU A 137 7.22 2.68 16.65
N ASP A 138 6.77 2.37 15.44
CA ASP A 138 7.52 1.60 14.48
C ASP A 138 8.36 2.51 13.57
N SER A 139 9.36 1.91 12.95
CA SER A 139 10.20 2.57 11.97
C SER A 139 10.48 1.66 10.79
N ILE A 140 10.45 2.25 9.61
CA ILE A 140 10.75 1.60 8.34
C ILE A 140 12.00 2.26 7.77
N ARG A 141 12.93 1.46 7.26
CA ARG A 141 14.08 1.97 6.52
C ARG A 141 13.56 2.72 5.30
N ARG A 142 13.88 4.02 5.20
CA ARG A 142 13.38 4.87 4.10
C ARG A 142 13.66 4.25 2.74
N HIS A 143 12.67 4.35 1.85
CA HIS A 143 12.70 3.84 0.48
C HIS A 143 12.93 2.31 0.38
N SER A 144 12.57 1.55 1.42
CA SER A 144 12.60 0.08 1.39
C SER A 144 11.20 -0.55 1.38
N ILE A 145 10.17 0.29 1.28
CA ILE A 145 8.76 -0.10 1.20
C ILE A 145 8.14 0.83 0.16
N GLU A 146 7.54 0.25 -0.86
CA GLU A 146 6.88 0.93 -1.97
C GLU A 146 5.36 0.96 -1.80
N GLY A 147 4.80 0.16 -0.89
CA GLY A 147 3.36 0.12 -0.70
C GLY A 147 2.92 -0.05 0.75
N VAL A 148 1.71 0.41 1.03
CA VAL A 148 1.06 0.28 2.34
C VAL A 148 -0.32 -0.31 2.13
N ARG A 149 -0.66 -1.31 2.94
CA ARG A 149 -1.99 -1.93 2.96
C ARG A 149 -2.52 -1.95 4.39
N VAL A 150 -3.77 -1.53 4.56
CA VAL A 150 -4.53 -1.81 5.79
C VAL A 150 -5.08 -3.24 5.68
N SER A 151 -4.92 -4.08 6.72
CA SER A 151 -5.36 -5.48 6.66
C SER A 151 -6.85 -5.66 6.89
N ASP A 152 -7.45 -4.79 7.70
CA ASP A 152 -8.79 -4.98 8.25
C ASP A 152 -9.69 -3.77 7.98
N CYS A 153 -10.95 -4.05 7.64
CA CYS A 153 -12.03 -3.08 7.46
C CYS A 153 -12.48 -2.52 8.83
N HIS A 154 -11.75 -1.57 9.41
CA HIS A 154 -12.15 -0.90 10.65
C HIS A 154 -12.52 0.56 10.37
N ALA A 155 -13.53 1.06 11.08
CA ALA A 155 -13.96 2.46 10.98
C ALA A 155 -12.98 3.48 11.60
N ALA A 156 -11.72 3.08 11.83
CA ALA A 156 -10.68 3.93 12.38
C ALA A 156 -10.12 4.85 11.28
N HIS A 157 -9.70 6.06 11.65
CA HIS A 157 -9.08 6.97 10.70
C HIS A 157 -7.59 6.66 10.58
N TYR A 158 -7.15 6.10 9.44
CA TYR A 158 -5.72 5.94 9.15
C TYR A 158 -5.17 7.13 8.36
N VAL A 159 -3.93 7.53 8.66
CA VAL A 159 -3.20 8.53 7.88
C VAL A 159 -2.03 7.87 7.18
N ILE A 160 -2.12 7.68 5.87
CA ILE A 160 -1.09 7.04 5.05
C ILE A 160 -0.44 8.11 4.17
N LEU A 161 0.86 8.30 4.34
CA LEU A 161 1.65 9.27 3.59
C LEU A 161 2.76 8.53 2.84
N GLY A 162 2.76 8.67 1.52
CA GLY A 162 3.83 8.22 0.65
C GLY A 162 5.12 9.04 0.78
N ASP A 163 6.00 8.86 -0.20
CA ASP A 163 7.26 9.57 -0.40
C ASP A 163 7.33 10.21 -1.79
N ASP A 164 8.53 10.57 -2.27
CA ASP A 164 8.67 11.19 -3.59
C ASP A 164 8.84 10.15 -4.72
N ARG A 165 8.55 8.87 -4.45
CA ARG A 165 8.61 7.75 -5.40
C ARG A 165 7.19 7.24 -5.65
N THR A 166 7.02 6.52 -6.76
CA THR A 166 5.81 5.72 -6.99
C THR A 166 5.49 4.83 -5.80
N ASN A 167 4.32 5.06 -5.23
CA ASN A 167 3.78 4.30 -4.12
C ASN A 167 2.46 3.62 -4.48
N TYR A 168 2.21 2.48 -3.84
CA TYR A 168 0.96 1.71 -3.96
C TYR A 168 0.24 1.70 -2.61
N LEU A 169 -0.75 2.58 -2.44
CA LEU A 169 -1.39 2.84 -1.16
C LEU A 169 -2.84 2.34 -1.15
N TYR A 170 -3.19 1.51 -0.18
CA TYR A 170 -4.51 0.88 -0.06
C TYR A 170 -5.12 1.16 1.33
N GLY A 171 -6.20 1.94 1.36
CA GLY A 171 -6.93 2.36 2.56
C GLY A 171 -7.88 1.33 3.15
N GLN A 172 -8.51 0.51 2.30
CA GLN A 172 -9.66 -0.37 2.66
C GLN A 172 -10.88 0.42 3.15
N GLU A 173 -11.94 -0.29 3.59
CA GLU A 173 -13.14 0.33 4.16
C GLU A 173 -12.84 1.17 5.39
N GLY A 174 -13.27 2.44 5.35
CA GLY A 174 -13.13 3.36 6.46
C GLY A 174 -13.21 4.81 6.01
N ARG A 175 -12.64 5.70 6.82
CA ARG A 175 -12.34 7.08 6.44
C ARG A 175 -10.86 7.31 6.64
N GLU A 176 -10.09 7.18 5.58
CA GLU A 176 -8.64 7.32 5.60
C GLU A 176 -8.23 8.66 5.00
N THR A 177 -7.09 9.20 5.45
CA THR A 177 -6.37 10.26 4.74
C THR A 177 -5.15 9.65 4.09
N ILE A 178 -5.21 9.49 2.77
CA ILE A 178 -4.11 8.94 1.98
C ILE A 178 -3.52 10.04 1.11
N ARG A 179 -2.19 10.19 1.14
CA ARG A 179 -1.46 11.15 0.32
C ARG A 179 -0.27 10.46 -0.34
N GLY A 180 -0.21 10.49 -1.67
CA GLY A 180 0.90 9.96 -2.46
C GLY A 180 2.19 10.77 -2.26
N LYS A 181 2.06 12.10 -2.40
CA LYS A 181 3.15 13.09 -2.45
C LYS A 181 3.77 13.14 -3.84
N GLY A 182 4.99 12.67 -4.04
CA GLY A 182 5.70 12.85 -5.30
C GLY A 182 5.84 11.53 -6.04
N GLY A 183 5.91 11.58 -7.37
CA GLY A 183 6.02 10.36 -8.18
C GLY A 183 4.65 9.86 -8.63
N ASP A 184 4.63 8.97 -9.61
CA ASP A 184 3.39 8.49 -10.20
C ASP A 184 2.77 7.42 -9.28
N ASP A 185 1.77 7.79 -8.50
CA ASP A 185 1.22 6.98 -7.43
C ASP A 185 -0.04 6.21 -7.84
N VAL A 186 -0.33 5.13 -7.10
CA VAL A 186 -1.61 4.44 -7.20
C VAL A 186 -2.25 4.33 -5.83
N ILE A 187 -3.43 4.95 -5.69
CA ILE A 187 -4.14 5.08 -4.42
C ILE A 187 -5.54 4.49 -4.54
N TRP A 188 -5.86 3.58 -3.63
CA TRP A 188 -7.19 3.01 -3.46
C TRP A 188 -7.74 3.35 -2.08
N GLY A 189 -8.86 4.07 -2.04
CA GLY A 189 -9.62 4.33 -0.83
C GLY A 189 -10.45 3.11 -0.43
N ASP A 190 -11.46 2.75 -1.22
CA ASP A 190 -12.51 1.75 -0.92
C ASP A 190 -13.39 2.15 0.29
N GLY A 191 -14.21 3.21 0.24
CA GLY A 191 -14.99 3.67 1.42
C GLY A 191 -15.35 5.16 1.38
N GLU A 192 -15.69 5.83 2.49
CA GLU A 192 -15.86 7.30 2.48
C GLU A 192 -14.53 8.03 2.72
N HIS A 193 -13.81 8.43 1.67
CA HIS A 193 -12.43 8.90 1.79
C HIS A 193 -12.20 10.40 1.53
N GLU A 194 -11.18 10.95 2.21
CA GLU A 194 -10.49 12.16 1.75
C GLU A 194 -9.13 11.75 1.16
N LEU A 195 -9.13 11.48 -0.15
CA LEU A 195 -7.93 11.16 -0.93
C LEU A 195 -7.30 12.47 -1.40
N SER A 196 -6.07 12.74 -1.00
CA SER A 196 -5.48 14.06 -1.20
C SER A 196 -4.02 13.94 -1.56
N ASP A 197 -3.73 14.11 -2.84
CA ASP A 197 -2.38 14.31 -3.36
C ASP A 197 -2.09 15.81 -3.49
N ILE A 198 -1.59 16.40 -2.40
CA ILE A 198 -1.19 17.82 -2.39
C ILE A 198 0.31 17.88 -2.65
N CYS A 199 0.70 17.84 -3.93
CA CYS A 199 2.07 18.14 -4.33
C CYS A 199 2.12 19.14 -5.50
N PRO A 200 2.96 20.19 -5.43
CA PRO A 200 3.14 21.16 -6.51
C PRO A 200 4.04 20.64 -7.65
N GLY A 201 4.03 19.32 -7.92
CA GLY A 201 5.10 18.59 -8.61
C GLY A 201 4.83 18.06 -10.02
N GLY A 202 3.59 17.73 -10.40
CA GLY A 202 3.32 17.26 -11.78
C GLY A 202 3.44 15.74 -12.01
N SER A 203 3.00 14.88 -11.08
CA SER A 203 2.99 13.41 -11.20
C SER A 203 1.73 12.89 -11.90
N ALA A 204 1.82 11.78 -12.64
CA ALA A 204 0.66 11.18 -13.30
C ALA A 204 0.01 10.13 -12.41
N ASP A 205 -0.97 10.54 -11.61
CA ASP A 205 -1.49 9.74 -10.52
C ASP A 205 -2.75 8.96 -10.89
N ARG A 206 -2.95 7.82 -10.23
CA ARG A 206 -4.16 6.99 -10.38
C ARG A 206 -4.90 6.88 -9.05
N LEU A 207 -6.03 7.54 -8.95
CA LEU A 207 -6.82 7.66 -7.72
C LEU A 207 -8.17 6.94 -7.86
N PHE A 208 -8.49 6.05 -6.93
CA PHE A 208 -9.72 5.27 -6.91
C PHE A 208 -10.44 5.43 -5.57
N GLY A 209 -11.66 5.97 -5.57
CA GLY A 209 -12.47 6.21 -4.36
C GLY A 209 -13.22 4.98 -3.87
N GLY A 210 -13.85 4.26 -4.80
CA GLY A 210 -14.57 3.02 -4.50
C GLY A 210 -16.03 3.31 -4.17
N THR A 211 -16.47 3.05 -2.94
CA THR A 211 -17.85 3.29 -2.50
C THR A 211 -17.89 4.33 -1.40
N GLY A 212 -18.64 5.41 -1.51
CA GLY A 212 -18.70 6.40 -0.44
C GLY A 212 -18.88 7.80 -0.97
N LYS A 213 -18.53 8.80 -0.16
CA LYS A 213 -18.39 10.17 -0.67
C LYS A 213 -16.92 10.49 -0.64
N ASP A 214 -16.31 10.45 -1.80
CA ASP A 214 -14.88 10.63 -1.94
C ASP A 214 -14.55 12.06 -2.32
N ARG A 215 -13.47 12.58 -1.74
CA ARG A 215 -12.87 13.84 -2.16
C ARG A 215 -11.48 13.57 -2.69
N PHE A 216 -11.20 14.01 -3.91
CA PHE A 216 -9.91 13.93 -4.58
C PHE A 216 -9.28 15.31 -4.74
N ASP A 217 -7.98 15.38 -4.50
CA ASP A 217 -7.10 16.46 -4.96
C ASP A 217 -5.90 15.76 -5.61
N ALA A 218 -5.72 15.86 -6.93
CA ALA A 218 -4.64 15.17 -7.65
C ALA A 218 -3.41 16.06 -7.90
N GLY A 219 -3.47 17.34 -7.51
CA GLY A 219 -2.33 18.23 -7.62
C GLY A 219 -2.07 18.65 -9.07
N GLY A 220 -1.13 18.04 -9.74
CA GLY A 220 -0.93 18.29 -11.17
C GLY A 220 -0.14 17.18 -11.79
N GLY A 221 -0.14 17.14 -13.13
CA GLY A 221 0.32 16.03 -13.94
C GLY A 221 -0.79 15.61 -14.89
N ASN A 222 -0.79 14.37 -15.38
CA ASN A 222 -1.93 13.89 -16.17
C ASN A 222 -2.57 12.75 -15.39
N ASP A 223 -3.67 13.07 -14.72
CA ASP A 223 -4.20 12.22 -13.67
C ASP A 223 -5.38 11.40 -14.16
N TYR A 224 -5.56 10.23 -13.55
CA TYR A 224 -6.74 9.40 -13.73
C TYR A 224 -7.46 9.25 -12.40
N ILE A 225 -8.68 9.77 -12.31
CA ILE A 225 -9.52 9.74 -11.12
C ILE A 225 -10.77 8.91 -11.41
N HIS A 226 -11.07 7.97 -10.53
CA HIS A 226 -12.32 7.22 -10.55
C HIS A 226 -13.01 7.29 -9.19
N GLY A 227 -14.09 8.06 -9.09
CA GLY A 227 -14.86 8.21 -7.84
C GLY A 227 -15.50 6.90 -7.43
N GLY A 228 -16.30 6.33 -8.33
CA GLY A 228 -16.95 5.05 -8.13
C GLY A 228 -18.41 5.25 -7.78
N SER A 229 -18.89 4.66 -6.68
CA SER A 229 -20.28 4.78 -6.26
C SER A 229 -20.42 5.79 -5.13
N GLY A 230 -21.17 6.87 -5.37
CA GLY A 230 -21.67 7.75 -4.32
C GLY A 230 -21.76 9.20 -4.75
N ASN A 231 -21.26 10.14 -3.95
CA ASN A 231 -21.28 11.57 -4.32
C ASN A 231 -19.91 12.18 -4.11
N ASP A 232 -19.13 12.12 -5.18
CA ASP A 232 -17.70 12.28 -5.20
C ASP A 232 -17.33 13.65 -5.76
N GLY A 233 -16.28 14.23 -5.18
CA GLY A 233 -15.75 15.53 -5.54
C GLY A 233 -14.29 15.42 -5.95
N ALA A 234 -13.91 15.88 -7.14
CA ALA A 234 -12.52 15.88 -7.59
C ALA A 234 -12.01 17.27 -7.95
N ASN A 235 -10.80 17.57 -7.51
CA ASN A 235 -9.95 18.61 -8.06
C ASN A 235 -8.76 17.93 -8.74
N ALA A 236 -8.77 17.83 -10.07
CA ALA A 236 -7.66 17.20 -10.79
C ALA A 236 -6.44 18.11 -10.86
N GLY A 237 -6.66 19.43 -10.87
CA GLY A 237 -5.58 20.41 -10.83
C GLY A 237 -4.92 20.57 -12.19
N GLY A 238 -3.59 20.47 -12.27
CA GLY A 238 -2.85 20.93 -13.44
C GLY A 238 -2.42 19.84 -14.42
N GLY A 239 -3.11 19.65 -15.54
CA GLY A 239 -2.53 19.05 -16.75
C GLY A 239 -3.56 18.52 -17.73
N ARG A 240 -3.59 17.21 -18.01
CA ARG A 240 -4.64 16.61 -18.86
C ARG A 240 -5.21 15.39 -18.17
N ASP A 241 -6.35 15.61 -17.54
CA ASP A 241 -6.86 14.72 -16.53
C ASP A 241 -8.14 14.03 -17.01
N GLU A 242 -8.28 12.77 -16.62
CA GLU A 242 -9.43 11.92 -16.90
C GLU A 242 -10.14 11.58 -15.60
N CYS A 243 -11.41 11.98 -15.53
CA CYS A 243 -12.24 11.83 -14.35
C CYS A 243 -13.48 11.01 -14.68
N VAL A 244 -13.67 9.90 -13.98
CA VAL A 244 -14.74 8.93 -14.19
C VAL A 244 -15.58 8.82 -12.93
N SER A 245 -16.92 8.80 -13.08
CA SER A 245 -17.85 8.61 -11.96
C SER A 245 -17.61 9.61 -10.80
N VAL A 246 -17.57 10.91 -11.11
CA VAL A 246 -17.43 12.00 -10.12
C VAL A 246 -18.47 13.08 -10.34
N GLU A 247 -19.27 13.35 -9.32
CA GLU A 247 -20.44 14.25 -9.36
C GLU A 247 -20.04 15.74 -9.38
N ARG A 248 -18.90 16.09 -8.76
CA ARG A 248 -18.38 17.46 -8.74
C ARG A 248 -16.90 17.47 -9.10
N SER A 249 -16.56 17.93 -10.29
CA SER A 249 -15.17 17.97 -10.76
C SER A 249 -14.71 19.33 -11.24
N TYR A 250 -13.49 19.70 -10.85
CA TYR A 250 -12.72 20.85 -11.33
C TYR A 250 -11.49 20.35 -12.08
N ASP A 251 -11.14 21.06 -13.16
CA ASP A 251 -9.95 20.81 -14.00
C ASP A 251 -9.84 19.40 -14.60
N CYS A 252 -10.95 18.70 -14.81
CA CYS A 252 -10.97 17.43 -15.57
C CYS A 252 -11.25 17.67 -17.07
N GLU A 253 -10.27 17.43 -17.94
CA GLU A 253 -10.36 17.55 -19.40
C GLU A 253 -11.25 16.47 -20.04
N ARG A 254 -11.26 15.26 -19.48
CA ARG A 254 -12.10 14.15 -19.97
C ARG A 254 -13.01 13.64 -18.86
N ARG A 255 -14.31 13.55 -19.15
CA ARG A 255 -15.35 13.10 -18.20
C ARG A 255 -16.20 12.00 -18.80
N THR A 256 -16.39 10.92 -18.06
CA THR A 256 -17.28 9.80 -18.44
C THR A 256 -18.06 9.26 -17.26
#